data_AF-A0AAU1YXQ1-F1
#
_entry.id   AF-A0AAU1YXQ1-F1
#
_cell.length_a   1.000
_cell.length_b   1.000
_cell.length_c   1.000
_cell.angle_alpha   90.00
_cell.angle_beta   90.00
_cell.angle_gamma   90.00
#
_symmetry.space_group_name_H-M   'P 1'
#
loop_
_entity.id
_entity.type
_entity.pdbx_description
1 polymer ?
#
loop_
_entity_poly.entity_id
_entity_poly.type
_entity_poly.pdbx_seq_one_letter_code
_entity_poly.pdbx_strand_id
1 'polypeptide(L)'
;MNMTKGLFRPLHAAGLLALSALALTLSTALPTQATGPAVRYLSGETGHKGSTAEAVSVSRVFCPPGSAVQSGGYSTTRWDRARDGTLRHTVLASHPVVDAHGRKGWYASAAHADVTAHVLCAASPDDD
;
A
#
# COMPACT_ATOMS: atom_id res chain seq x y z
N MET A 1 64.34 44.15 2.33
CA MET A 1 62.92 43.88 2.04
C MET A 1 62.13 44.10 3.33
N ASN A 2 61.15 45.00 3.25
CA ASN A 2 60.18 45.41 4.26
C ASN A 2 59.40 44.18 4.84
N MET A 3 58.76 44.15 6.00
CA MET A 3 58.25 45.20 6.91
C MET A 3 57.82 44.56 8.25
N THR A 4 58.24 45.17 9.36
CA THR A 4 57.48 45.55 10.58
C THR A 4 56.58 44.60 11.39
N LYS A 5 56.94 44.54 12.70
CA LYS A 5 56.15 44.82 13.94
C LYS A 5 54.85 44.03 14.20
N GLY A 6 54.53 43.59 15.42
CA GLY A 6 55.12 43.90 16.72
C GLY A 6 54.38 43.26 17.90
N LEU A 7 54.94 43.53 19.08
CA LEU A 7 54.50 43.22 20.45
C LEU A 7 53.00 43.37 20.71
N PHE A 8 52.45 42.61 21.67
CA PHE A 8 51.84 43.17 22.89
C PHE A 8 51.72 42.13 24.03
N ARG A 9 52.12 42.55 25.23
CA ARG A 9 51.99 41.85 26.53
C ARG A 9 50.62 42.14 27.17
N PRO A 10 50.14 41.31 28.11
CA PRO A 10 48.77 41.36 28.62
C PRO A 10 48.62 42.37 29.76
N LEU A 11 47.44 43.00 29.84
CA LEU A 11 46.97 43.76 30.98
C LEU A 11 45.67 43.13 31.48
N HIS A 12 45.56 43.07 32.81
CA HIS A 12 44.45 42.52 33.57
C HIS A 12 43.17 43.33 33.33
N ALA A 13 42.03 42.66 33.24
CA ALA A 13 40.73 43.31 33.42
C ALA A 13 39.70 42.31 33.92
N ALA A 14 39.33 42.44 35.20
CA ALA A 14 38.01 42.07 35.66
C ALA A 14 36.97 42.93 34.91
N GLY A 15 35.85 42.35 34.49
CA GLY A 15 34.75 43.15 33.96
C GLY A 15 33.74 42.41 33.10
N LEU A 16 32.61 42.08 33.72
CA LEU A 16 31.24 42.28 33.23
C LEU A 16 30.77 41.58 31.94
N LEU A 17 29.82 40.67 32.15
CA LEU A 17 28.53 40.52 31.46
C LEU A 17 28.54 40.51 29.92
N ALA A 18 28.32 39.32 29.36
CA ALA A 18 27.53 39.20 28.14
C ALA A 18 26.55 38.03 28.32
N LEU A 19 25.26 38.37 28.48
CA LEU A 19 24.16 37.42 28.32
C LEU A 19 24.17 36.94 26.87
N SER A 20 24.71 35.75 26.61
CA SER A 20 24.49 35.08 25.34
C SER A 20 23.23 34.22 25.45
N ALA A 21 22.08 34.82 25.13
CA ALA A 21 20.88 34.07 24.81
C ALA A 21 21.11 33.37 23.47
N LEU A 22 21.70 32.17 23.48
CA LEU A 22 21.57 31.26 22.35
C LEU A 22 20.12 30.78 22.32
N ALA A 23 19.30 31.47 21.54
CA ALA A 23 18.03 30.92 21.08
C ALA A 23 18.37 29.72 20.17
N LEU A 24 18.49 28.54 20.77
CA LEU A 24 18.38 27.28 20.04
C LEU A 24 16.94 27.21 19.51
N THR A 25 16.69 27.75 18.34
CA THR A 25 15.55 27.33 17.53
C THR A 25 15.87 25.92 17.04
N LEU A 26 15.69 24.93 17.92
CA LEU A 26 15.51 23.54 17.46
C LEU A 26 14.27 23.58 16.58
N SER A 27 14.49 23.61 15.27
CA SER A 27 13.44 23.29 14.31
C SER A 27 12.87 21.95 14.71
N THR A 28 11.69 21.96 15.33
CA THR A 28 10.81 20.81 15.46
C THR A 28 10.21 20.53 14.10
N ALA A 29 11.04 20.32 13.08
CA ALA A 29 10.60 19.70 11.86
C ALA A 29 10.22 18.28 12.26
N LEU A 30 8.93 18.07 12.53
CA LEU A 30 8.39 16.73 12.61
C LEU A 30 8.86 16.01 11.34
N PRO A 31 9.28 14.72 11.42
CA PRO A 31 9.51 13.98 10.21
C PRO A 31 8.23 14.10 9.38
N THR A 32 8.33 14.75 8.20
CA THR A 32 7.31 14.63 7.18
C THR A 32 7.18 13.13 6.97
N GLN A 33 6.11 12.54 7.48
CA GLN A 33 5.80 11.16 7.17
C GLN A 33 5.74 11.12 5.66
N ALA A 34 6.66 10.37 5.04
CA ALA A 34 6.50 10.00 3.66
C ALA A 34 5.17 9.26 3.60
N THR A 35 4.14 9.92 3.05
CA THR A 35 2.87 9.28 2.78
C THR A 35 3.19 8.19 1.77
N GLY A 36 3.41 6.97 2.25
CA GLY A 36 3.57 5.81 1.38
C GLY A 36 2.37 5.77 0.42
N PRO A 37 2.54 5.21 -0.79
CA PRO A 37 1.45 5.15 -1.76
C PRO A 37 0.22 4.57 -1.07
N ALA A 38 -0.91 5.28 -1.12
CA ALA A 38 -2.11 4.89 -0.42
C ALA A 38 -2.56 3.51 -0.94
N VAL A 39 -2.32 2.47 -0.13
CA VAL A 39 -2.70 1.10 -0.47
C VAL A 39 -4.16 0.89 -0.10
N ARG A 40 -4.96 0.35 -1.03
CA ARG A 40 -6.38 0.07 -0.85
C ARG A 40 -6.69 -1.39 -1.19
N TYR A 41 -7.36 -2.07 -0.29
CA TYR A 41 -7.91 -3.41 -0.52
C TYR A 41 -9.32 -3.30 -1.07
N LEU A 42 -9.62 -4.00 -2.15
CA LEU A 42 -10.94 -4.05 -2.77
C LEU A 42 -11.41 -5.50 -2.92
N SER A 43 -12.70 -5.70 -2.78
CA SER A 43 -13.37 -7.00 -2.99
C SER A 43 -14.39 -6.87 -4.11
N GLY A 44 -14.46 -7.90 -4.95
CA GLY A 44 -15.47 -8.01 -6.00
C GLY A 44 -16.82 -8.40 -5.43
N GLU A 45 -17.85 -8.35 -6.28
CA GLU A 45 -19.11 -8.99 -5.98
C GLU A 45 -18.91 -10.50 -5.83
N THR A 46 -19.56 -11.10 -4.83
CA THR A 46 -19.50 -12.54 -4.63
C THR A 46 -20.22 -13.25 -5.76
N GLY A 47 -19.49 -14.08 -6.50
CA GLY A 47 -20.08 -15.04 -7.42
C GLY A 47 -20.78 -16.12 -6.61
N HIS A 48 -22.07 -16.33 -6.87
CA HIS A 48 -22.81 -17.44 -6.30
C HIS A 48 -22.75 -18.64 -7.22
N LYS A 49 -22.56 -19.84 -6.64
CA LYS A 49 -22.58 -21.08 -7.43
C LYS A 49 -23.96 -21.29 -8.06
N GLY A 50 -23.98 -21.67 -9.34
CA GLY A 50 -25.20 -22.05 -10.03
C GLY A 50 -25.80 -23.37 -9.51
N SER A 51 -27.02 -23.69 -9.95
CA SER A 51 -27.70 -24.96 -9.62
C SER A 51 -27.40 -26.11 -10.60
N THR A 52 -26.50 -25.90 -11.57
CA THR A 52 -26.10 -26.94 -12.53
C THR A 52 -25.19 -27.98 -11.88
N ALA A 53 -24.91 -29.07 -12.60
CA ALA A 53 -24.02 -30.13 -12.11
C ALA A 53 -22.60 -29.61 -11.79
N GLU A 54 -22.13 -28.60 -12.52
CA GLU A 54 -20.83 -27.96 -12.34
C GLU A 54 -20.82 -26.89 -11.24
N ALA A 55 -22.00 -26.33 -10.91
CA ALA A 55 -22.18 -25.32 -9.87
C ALA A 55 -21.07 -24.24 -9.85
N VAL A 56 -20.82 -23.63 -11.01
CA VAL A 56 -19.71 -22.66 -11.18
C VAL A 56 -20.12 -21.27 -10.69
N SER A 57 -19.19 -20.57 -10.07
CA SER A 57 -19.27 -19.17 -9.68
C SER A 57 -18.06 -18.38 -10.18
N VAL A 58 -18.24 -17.08 -10.39
CA VAL A 58 -17.20 -16.17 -10.88
C VAL A 58 -17.23 -14.84 -10.12
N SER A 59 -16.06 -14.27 -9.85
CA SER A 59 -15.93 -12.94 -9.26
C SER A 59 -14.77 -12.19 -9.88
N ARG A 60 -14.90 -10.88 -9.97
CA ARG A 60 -13.87 -9.97 -10.47
C ARG A 60 -13.90 -8.65 -9.73
N VAL A 61 -12.74 -8.05 -9.60
CA VAL A 61 -12.56 -6.71 -9.01
C VAL A 61 -11.44 -5.99 -9.72
N PHE A 62 -11.60 -4.68 -9.91
CA PHE A 62 -10.63 -3.83 -10.61
C PHE A 62 -10.18 -2.70 -9.70
N CYS A 63 -8.91 -2.32 -9.81
CA CYS A 63 -8.42 -1.11 -9.18
C CYS A 63 -9.05 0.13 -9.84
N PRO A 64 -9.23 1.23 -9.09
CA PRO A 64 -9.65 2.49 -9.68
C PRO A 64 -8.59 3.00 -10.69
N PRO A 65 -8.97 3.91 -11.59
CA PRO A 65 -8.01 4.61 -12.46
C PRO A 65 -6.88 5.26 -11.64
N GLY A 66 -5.68 5.38 -12.23
CA GLY A 66 -4.49 5.93 -11.55
C GLY A 66 -3.90 5.01 -10.47
N SER A 67 -4.34 3.74 -10.41
CA SER A 67 -3.81 2.76 -9.45
C SER A 67 -3.21 1.54 -10.14
N ALA A 68 -2.14 1.01 -9.55
CA ALA A 68 -1.51 -0.24 -9.93
C ALA A 68 -1.95 -1.39 -9.01
N VAL A 69 -2.10 -2.59 -9.57
CA VAL A 69 -2.30 -3.82 -8.79
C VAL A 69 -0.98 -4.23 -8.16
N GLN A 70 -0.97 -4.34 -6.84
CA GLN A 70 0.17 -4.86 -6.06
C GLN A 70 0.07 -6.38 -5.88
N SER A 71 -1.13 -6.87 -5.57
CA SER A 71 -1.42 -8.29 -5.41
C SER A 71 -2.92 -8.56 -5.56
N GLY A 72 -3.29 -9.83 -5.68
CA GLY A 72 -4.69 -10.24 -5.68
C GLY A 72 -4.87 -11.68 -5.21
N GLY A 73 -6.11 -12.09 -5.06
CA GLY A 73 -6.47 -13.41 -4.56
C GLY A 73 -7.97 -13.62 -4.52
N TYR A 74 -8.40 -14.61 -3.73
CA TYR A 74 -9.80 -14.96 -3.60
C TYR A 74 -10.12 -15.51 -2.22
N SER A 75 -11.41 -15.51 -1.88
CA SER A 75 -11.98 -16.32 -0.80
C SER A 75 -13.11 -17.18 -1.38
N THR A 76 -13.34 -18.35 -0.77
CA THR A 76 -14.49 -19.20 -1.11
C THR A 76 -15.36 -19.44 0.11
N THR A 77 -16.67 -19.54 -0.10
CA THR A 77 -17.66 -19.82 0.95
C THR A 77 -18.77 -20.72 0.41
N ARG A 78 -19.72 -21.10 1.28
CA ARG A 78 -20.91 -21.91 0.92
C ARG A 78 -20.55 -23.12 0.05
N TRP A 79 -19.68 -23.99 0.56
CA TRP A 79 -19.25 -25.19 -0.15
C TRP A 79 -20.37 -26.24 -0.22
N ASP A 80 -20.48 -26.96 -1.33
CA ASP A 80 -21.32 -28.16 -1.39
C ASP A 80 -20.71 -29.30 -0.57
N ARG A 81 -21.57 -30.24 -0.18
CA ARG A 81 -21.15 -31.52 0.38
C ARG A 81 -21.61 -32.66 -0.51
N ALA A 82 -20.73 -33.61 -0.73
CA ALA A 82 -21.10 -34.92 -1.28
C ALA A 82 -21.94 -35.71 -0.25
N ARG A 83 -22.58 -36.80 -0.71
CA ARG A 83 -23.45 -37.64 0.15
C ARG A 83 -22.69 -38.31 1.30
N ASP A 84 -21.39 -38.52 1.13
CA ASP A 84 -20.47 -39.05 2.15
C ASP A 84 -20.01 -37.99 3.16
N GLY A 85 -20.45 -36.74 3.02
CA GLY A 85 -20.07 -35.62 3.88
C GLY A 85 -18.82 -34.86 3.44
N THR A 86 -18.13 -35.31 2.39
CA THR A 86 -16.91 -34.66 1.88
C THR A 86 -17.24 -33.30 1.27
N LEU A 87 -16.42 -32.28 1.57
CA LEU A 87 -16.56 -30.95 0.98
C LEU A 87 -16.23 -31.02 -0.52
N ARG A 88 -17.18 -30.58 -1.34
CA ARG A 88 -16.97 -30.37 -2.78
C ARG A 88 -16.75 -28.88 -3.00
N HIS A 89 -15.52 -28.52 -3.30
CA HIS A 89 -15.17 -27.21 -3.83
C HIS A 89 -13.86 -27.32 -4.62
N THR A 90 -13.74 -26.53 -5.66
CA THR A 90 -12.48 -26.44 -6.41
C THR A 90 -12.36 -25.05 -6.99
N VAL A 91 -11.21 -24.43 -6.79
CA VAL A 91 -10.87 -23.17 -7.46
C VAL A 91 -10.40 -23.52 -8.85
N LEU A 92 -11.11 -23.00 -9.86
CA LEU A 92 -10.86 -23.30 -11.25
C LEU A 92 -9.83 -22.33 -11.84
N ALA A 93 -9.89 -21.06 -11.43
CA ALA A 93 -8.97 -20.03 -11.87
C ALA A 93 -8.81 -18.94 -10.79
N SER A 94 -7.61 -18.36 -10.75
CA SER A 94 -7.29 -17.16 -9.97
C SER A 94 -6.10 -16.46 -10.62
N HIS A 95 -6.33 -15.32 -11.28
CA HIS A 95 -5.28 -14.65 -12.04
C HIS A 95 -5.56 -13.15 -12.20
N PRO A 96 -4.52 -12.35 -12.51
CA PRO A 96 -4.72 -10.95 -12.88
C PRO A 96 -5.53 -10.83 -14.18
N VAL A 97 -6.30 -9.76 -14.30
CA VAL A 97 -7.11 -9.43 -15.49
C VAL A 97 -7.06 -7.95 -15.82
N VAL A 98 -7.40 -7.63 -17.06
CA VAL A 98 -7.56 -6.26 -17.55
C VAL A 98 -8.93 -6.12 -18.19
N ASP A 99 -9.69 -5.08 -17.85
CA ASP A 99 -10.99 -4.81 -18.49
C ASP A 99 -10.85 -4.05 -19.83
N ALA A 100 -11.99 -3.81 -20.49
CA ALA A 100 -12.03 -3.09 -21.76
C ALA A 100 -11.52 -1.64 -21.68
N HIS A 101 -11.43 -1.06 -20.48
CA HIS A 101 -10.93 0.28 -20.23
C HIS A 101 -9.47 0.29 -19.75
N GLY A 102 -8.77 -0.86 -19.80
CA GLY A 102 -7.38 -0.97 -19.38
C GLY A 102 -7.19 -1.05 -17.86
N ARG A 103 -8.27 -1.14 -17.06
CA ARG A 103 -8.14 -1.26 -15.61
C ARG A 103 -7.65 -2.66 -15.25
N LYS A 104 -6.58 -2.71 -14.47
CA LYS A 104 -6.00 -3.94 -13.95
C LYS A 104 -6.77 -4.39 -12.70
N GLY A 105 -6.92 -5.70 -12.54
CA GLY A 105 -7.72 -6.29 -11.47
C GLY A 105 -7.38 -7.75 -11.21
N TRP A 106 -8.25 -8.42 -10.47
CA TRP A 106 -8.17 -9.84 -10.17
C TRP A 106 -9.46 -10.55 -10.53
N TYR A 107 -9.33 -11.75 -11.08
CA TYR A 107 -10.43 -12.66 -11.41
C TYR A 107 -10.27 -13.96 -10.64
N ALA A 108 -11.40 -14.52 -10.20
CA ALA A 108 -11.45 -15.84 -9.63
C ALA A 108 -12.72 -16.58 -10.04
N SER A 109 -12.62 -17.90 -10.18
CA SER A 109 -13.76 -18.79 -10.37
C SER A 109 -13.62 -20.07 -9.57
N ALA A 110 -14.76 -20.62 -9.15
CA ALA A 110 -14.81 -21.86 -8.39
C ALA A 110 -15.99 -22.72 -8.83
N ALA A 111 -15.85 -24.03 -8.70
CA ALA A 111 -16.95 -25.00 -8.76
C ALA A 111 -17.39 -25.36 -7.35
N HIS A 112 -18.70 -25.56 -7.17
CA HIS A 112 -19.34 -26.01 -5.92
C HIS A 112 -19.14 -25.08 -4.72
N ALA A 113 -18.81 -23.82 -4.95
CA ALA A 113 -18.57 -22.82 -3.93
C ALA A 113 -18.96 -21.43 -4.42
N ASP A 114 -19.34 -20.55 -3.51
CA ASP A 114 -19.37 -19.13 -3.77
C ASP A 114 -17.92 -18.60 -3.74
N VAL A 115 -17.59 -17.64 -4.61
CA VAL A 115 -16.22 -17.08 -4.72
C VAL A 115 -16.24 -15.56 -4.72
N THR A 116 -15.28 -14.94 -4.03
CA THR A 116 -15.08 -13.49 -4.03
C THR A 116 -13.63 -13.19 -4.39
N ALA A 117 -13.41 -12.40 -5.44
CA ALA A 117 -12.09 -11.95 -5.85
C ALA A 117 -11.65 -10.73 -5.02
N HIS A 118 -10.35 -10.63 -4.75
CA HIS A 118 -9.76 -9.57 -3.95
C HIS A 118 -8.54 -8.99 -4.66
N VAL A 119 -8.32 -7.69 -4.49
CA VAL A 119 -7.16 -7.00 -5.08
C VAL A 119 -6.63 -5.93 -4.12
N LEU A 120 -5.30 -5.80 -4.09
CA LEU A 120 -4.59 -4.74 -3.40
C LEU A 120 -4.09 -3.73 -4.44
N CYS A 121 -4.54 -2.49 -4.32
CA CYS A 121 -4.23 -1.40 -5.23
C CYS A 121 -3.31 -0.39 -4.54
N ALA A 122 -2.35 0.17 -5.25
CA ALA A 122 -1.55 1.31 -4.79
C ALA A 122 -1.62 2.42 -5.84
N ALA A 123 -1.45 3.68 -5.43
CA ALA A 123 -1.30 4.80 -6.36
C ALA A 123 -0.15 4.50 -7.36
N SER A 124 -0.38 4.80 -8.65
CA SER A 124 0.68 4.69 -9.65
C SER A 124 1.69 5.82 -9.43
N PRO A 125 3.00 5.59 -9.52
CA PRO A 125 4.01 6.64 -9.38
C PRO A 125 4.04 7.65 -10.54
N ASP A 126 3.20 7.47 -11.57
CA ASP A 126 3.21 8.28 -12.79
C ASP A 126 2.14 9.40 -12.83
N ASP A 127 1.46 9.68 -11.70
CA ASP A 127 0.37 10.67 -11.59
C ASP A 127 0.80 11.98 -10.85
N ASP A 128 2.10 12.34 -10.85
CA ASP A 128 2.63 13.64 -10.38
C ASP A 128 3.16 14.52 -11.54
#